data_AF-A0A2G9PMA3-F1
#
_entry.id   AF-A0A2G9PMA3-F1
#
_cell.length_a   1.000
_cell.length_b   1.000
_cell.length_c   1.000
_cell.angle_alpha   90.00
_cell.angle_beta   90.00
_cell.angle_gamma   90.00
#
_symmetry.space_group_name_H-M   'P 1'
#
loop_
_entity.id
_entity.type
_entity.pdbx_description
1 polymer ?
#
loop_
_entity_poly.entity_id
_entity_poly.type
_entity_poly.pdbx_seq_one_letter_code
_entity_poly.pdbx_strand_id
1 'polypeptide(L)'
;MDENIRVALEKQNPWWFDKPFDTGIERLRYYPSILKYLEVPEILLLAGARRTGKSTLLYQVIKHLIEIKNISSRSILFINLDEPLFQSKSEDPAFLSRVVGEYSSENQETRLYLFIDEIQNYDYWVQTTKILFDTQKNIKIILTGSTSTLLKGAITTNLAGRCLSMRVYPLSFQEYMDFRGVKKPTILEKKQEFETYLKFGAFPRVVLERDERIKQDILKNYFQTIYLKDIIYPHNLRSNRDVFDLLYFLISNVGRLLSYSKIARILNISVDTVK
;
A
#
# COMPACT_ATOMS: atom_id res chain seq x y z
N MET A 1 -13.34 -23.54 -8.63
CA MET A 1 -12.59 -22.38 -9.15
C MET A 1 -12.51 -22.38 -10.65
N ASP A 2 -12.77 -21.23 -11.28
CA ASP A 2 -12.48 -21.01 -12.71
C ASP A 2 -10.98 -21.25 -12.97
N GLU A 3 -10.66 -22.00 -14.03
CA GLU A 3 -9.29 -22.37 -14.39
C GLU A 3 -8.39 -21.15 -14.56
N ASN A 4 -8.91 -20.06 -15.15
CA ASN A 4 -8.13 -18.83 -15.34
C ASN A 4 -7.76 -18.18 -14.01
N ILE A 5 -8.70 -18.17 -13.05
CA ILE A 5 -8.46 -17.64 -11.70
C ILE A 5 -7.42 -18.50 -11.01
N ARG A 6 -7.53 -19.83 -11.10
CA ARG A 6 -6.58 -20.75 -10.50
C ARG A 6 -5.16 -20.52 -11.00
N VAL A 7 -4.97 -20.45 -12.31
CA VAL A 7 -3.68 -20.17 -12.95
C VAL A 7 -3.14 -18.80 -12.51
N ALA A 8 -4.01 -17.79 -12.39
CA ALA A 8 -3.60 -16.47 -11.93
C ALA A 8 -3.14 -16.50 -10.46
N LEU A 9 -3.85 -17.21 -9.58
CA LEU A 9 -3.46 -17.38 -8.18
C LEU A 9 -2.14 -18.13 -8.05
N GLU A 10 -1.92 -19.22 -8.79
CA GLU A 10 -0.66 -19.97 -8.76
C GLU A 10 0.55 -19.11 -9.16
N LYS A 11 0.37 -18.19 -10.13
CA LYS A 11 1.40 -17.22 -10.51
C LYS A 11 1.69 -16.22 -9.40
N GLN A 12 0.68 -15.79 -8.66
CA GLN A 12 0.80 -14.82 -7.58
C GLN A 12 1.30 -15.42 -6.25
N ASN A 13 1.25 -16.75 -6.11
CA ASN A 13 1.60 -17.48 -4.89
C ASN A 13 2.77 -18.48 -5.14
N PRO A 14 3.97 -18.00 -5.49
CA PRO A 14 5.11 -18.86 -5.83
C PRO A 14 5.52 -19.84 -4.71
N TRP A 15 5.29 -19.48 -3.44
CA TRP A 15 5.58 -20.33 -2.29
C TRP A 15 4.75 -21.61 -2.23
N TRP A 16 3.62 -21.70 -2.94
CA TRP A 16 2.86 -22.95 -3.06
C TRP A 16 3.62 -24.08 -3.77
N PHE A 17 4.69 -23.71 -4.48
CA PHE A 17 5.53 -24.60 -5.29
C PHE A 17 7.02 -24.45 -4.94
N ASP A 18 7.33 -23.95 -3.73
CA ASP A 18 8.69 -23.71 -3.24
C ASP A 18 9.55 -22.85 -4.18
N LYS A 19 8.90 -21.97 -4.97
CA LYS A 19 9.61 -21.06 -5.87
C LYS A 19 10.09 -19.83 -5.09
N PRO A 20 11.31 -19.33 -5.38
CA PRO A 20 11.80 -18.12 -4.75
C PRO A 20 10.95 -16.91 -5.18
N PHE A 21 10.83 -15.94 -4.29
CA PHE A 21 10.15 -14.68 -4.54
C PHE A 21 10.93 -13.53 -3.92
N ASP A 22 10.87 -12.37 -4.56
CA ASP A 22 11.64 -11.19 -4.14
C ASP A 22 10.96 -10.47 -2.97
N THR A 23 11.71 -10.30 -1.87
CA THR A 23 11.28 -9.56 -0.69
C THR A 23 11.92 -8.17 -0.57
N GLY A 24 12.79 -7.78 -1.51
CA GLY A 24 13.53 -6.52 -1.47
C GLY A 24 14.38 -6.37 -0.20
N ILE A 25 14.71 -5.12 0.15
CA ILE A 25 15.44 -4.78 1.38
C ILE A 25 14.45 -4.69 2.55
N GLU A 26 14.79 -5.34 3.66
CA GLU A 26 13.94 -5.43 4.84
C GLU A 26 13.65 -4.06 5.46
N ARG A 27 12.37 -3.82 5.77
CA ARG A 27 11.93 -2.60 6.46
C ARG A 27 11.62 -2.92 7.92
N LEU A 28 12.67 -3.26 8.67
CA LEU A 28 12.60 -3.80 10.04
C LEU A 28 11.79 -2.95 11.02
N ARG A 29 11.72 -1.62 10.81
CA ARG A 29 10.93 -0.71 11.65
C ARG A 29 9.47 -1.13 11.81
N TYR A 30 8.86 -1.75 10.79
CA TYR A 30 7.45 -2.14 10.83
C TYR A 30 7.20 -3.48 11.51
N TYR A 31 8.23 -4.33 11.63
CA TYR A 31 8.08 -5.72 12.07
C TYR A 31 7.47 -5.84 13.48
N PRO A 32 7.94 -5.10 14.51
CA PRO A 32 7.38 -5.24 15.85
C PRO A 32 5.86 -5.01 15.90
N SER A 33 5.38 -3.99 15.18
CA SER A 33 3.95 -3.68 15.12
C SER A 33 3.18 -4.67 14.26
N ILE A 34 3.72 -5.05 13.08
CA ILE A 34 3.06 -6.02 12.21
C ILE A 34 2.91 -7.37 12.92
N LEU A 35 3.98 -7.89 13.52
CA LEU A 35 3.95 -9.17 14.22
C LEU A 35 2.94 -9.16 15.36
N LYS A 36 2.89 -8.08 16.16
CA LYS A 36 1.84 -7.92 17.19
C LYS A 36 0.44 -7.94 16.59
N TYR A 37 0.24 -7.27 15.46
CA TYR A 37 -1.05 -7.24 14.78
C TYR A 37 -1.41 -8.55 14.08
N LEU A 38 -0.46 -9.43 13.77
CA LEU A 38 -0.76 -10.76 13.22
C LEU A 38 -1.37 -11.71 14.26
N GLU A 39 -1.07 -11.50 15.54
CA GLU A 39 -1.55 -12.36 16.63
C GLU A 39 -3.00 -12.04 17.06
N VAL A 40 -3.50 -10.84 16.77
CA VAL A 40 -4.87 -10.43 17.09
C VAL A 40 -5.83 -10.72 15.91
N PRO A 41 -7.14 -10.91 16.15
CA PRO A 41 -8.07 -11.28 15.08
C PRO A 41 -8.31 -10.14 14.06
N GLU A 42 -8.26 -8.88 14.47
CA GLU A 42 -8.61 -7.70 13.65
C GLU A 42 -7.87 -7.67 12.32
N ILE A 43 -8.53 -7.19 11.27
CA ILE A 43 -7.94 -7.00 9.94
C ILE A 43 -6.73 -6.06 10.06
N LEU A 44 -5.59 -6.45 9.50
CA LEU A 44 -4.43 -5.56 9.40
C LEU A 44 -4.47 -4.82 8.06
N LEU A 45 -4.60 -3.49 8.08
CA LEU A 45 -4.56 -2.67 6.88
C LEU A 45 -3.27 -1.86 6.80
N LEU A 46 -2.45 -2.12 5.79
CA LEU A 46 -1.28 -1.32 5.45
C LEU A 46 -1.67 -0.23 4.44
N ALA A 47 -1.88 0.99 4.92
CA ALA A 47 -2.27 2.13 4.09
C ALA A 47 -1.05 3.02 3.79
N GLY A 48 -0.94 3.55 2.58
CA GLY A 48 0.17 4.45 2.27
C GLY A 48 0.19 4.85 0.80
N ALA A 49 0.95 5.89 0.45
CA ALA A 49 1.09 6.32 -0.94
C ALA A 49 1.57 5.18 -1.85
N ARG A 50 1.29 5.26 -3.15
CA ARG A 50 1.86 4.32 -4.12
C ARG A 50 3.39 4.36 -4.04
N ARG A 51 4.04 3.23 -4.36
CA ARG A 51 5.51 3.09 -4.41
C ARG A 51 6.24 3.22 -3.06
N THR A 52 5.54 3.25 -1.92
CA THR A 52 6.19 3.24 -0.60
C THR A 52 6.68 1.88 -0.14
N GLY A 53 6.41 0.79 -0.89
CA GLY A 53 6.88 -0.56 -0.55
C GLY A 53 5.89 -1.40 0.28
N LYS A 54 4.57 -1.15 0.15
CA LYS A 54 3.52 -1.93 0.83
C LYS A 54 3.48 -3.39 0.38
N SER A 55 3.44 -3.64 -0.93
CA SER A 55 3.46 -5.00 -1.50
C SER A 55 4.74 -5.75 -1.09
N THR A 56 5.88 -5.07 -1.12
CA THR A 56 7.17 -5.62 -0.64
C THR A 56 7.10 -5.99 0.84
N LEU A 57 6.48 -5.16 1.68
CA LEU A 57 6.22 -5.49 3.08
C LEU A 57 5.33 -6.74 3.23
N LEU A 58 4.32 -6.93 2.38
CA LEU A 58 3.53 -8.17 2.41
C LEU A 58 4.39 -9.41 2.12
N TYR A 59 5.21 -9.37 1.06
CA TYR A 59 6.12 -10.48 0.75
C TYR A 59 7.11 -10.76 1.89
N GLN A 60 7.63 -9.71 2.53
CA GLN A 60 8.48 -9.85 3.72
C GLN A 60 7.76 -10.56 4.87
N VAL A 61 6.50 -10.20 5.12
CA VAL A 61 5.69 -10.85 6.16
C VAL A 61 5.37 -12.30 5.80
N ILE A 62 5.04 -12.59 4.54
CA ILE A 62 4.81 -13.96 4.04
C ILE A 62 6.06 -14.82 4.25
N LYS A 63 7.23 -14.31 3.84
CA LYS A 63 8.51 -14.99 4.07
C LYS A 63 8.75 -15.27 5.55
N HIS A 64 8.50 -14.29 6.42
CA HIS A 64 8.62 -14.48 7.87
C HIS A 64 7.66 -15.56 8.41
N LEU A 65 6.40 -15.60 7.94
CA LEU A 65 5.44 -16.63 8.35
C LEU A 65 5.91 -18.04 7.95
N ILE A 66 6.45 -18.19 6.74
CA ILE A 66 6.93 -19.47 6.23
C ILE A 66 8.22 -19.89 6.95
N GLU A 67 9.25 -19.04 6.93
CA GLU A 67 10.60 -19.42 7.36
C GLU A 67 10.82 -19.37 8.86
N ILE A 68 10.16 -18.45 9.57
CA ILE A 68 10.40 -18.23 11.01
C ILE A 68 9.28 -18.83 11.86
N LYS A 69 8.02 -18.68 11.43
CA LYS A 69 6.87 -19.24 12.13
C LYS A 69 6.51 -20.66 11.67
N ASN A 70 7.20 -21.20 10.66
CA ASN A 70 6.96 -22.53 10.10
C ASN A 70 5.49 -22.74 9.68
N ILE A 71 4.85 -21.69 9.17
CA ILE A 71 3.49 -21.78 8.64
C ILE A 71 3.55 -22.44 7.26
N SER A 72 2.66 -23.41 7.04
CA SER A 72 2.50 -24.07 5.75
C SER A 72 2.30 -23.04 4.64
N SER A 73 3.03 -23.15 3.54
CA SER A 73 2.86 -22.31 2.35
C SER A 73 1.41 -22.33 1.85
N ARG A 74 0.68 -23.45 2.04
CA ARG A 74 -0.73 -23.58 1.67
C ARG A 74 -1.65 -22.83 2.63
N SER A 75 -1.23 -22.49 3.84
CA SER A 75 -2.02 -21.61 4.73
C SER A 75 -2.05 -20.15 4.24
N ILE A 76 -1.23 -19.77 3.26
CA ILE A 76 -1.06 -18.38 2.82
C ILE A 76 -1.64 -18.20 1.42
N LEU A 77 -2.63 -17.31 1.30
CA LEU A 77 -3.21 -16.89 0.03
C LEU A 77 -2.95 -15.40 -0.18
N PHE A 78 -2.26 -15.06 -1.27
CA PHE A 78 -2.03 -13.70 -1.73
C PHE A 78 -2.83 -13.44 -3.01
N ILE A 79 -3.48 -12.27 -3.06
CA ILE A 79 -4.24 -11.79 -4.21
C ILE A 79 -3.87 -10.33 -4.47
N ASN A 80 -3.36 -10.03 -5.65
CA ASN A 80 -3.16 -8.67 -6.13
C ASN A 80 -4.34 -8.26 -7.02
N LEU A 81 -5.12 -7.29 -6.55
CA LEU A 81 -6.30 -6.79 -7.27
C LEU A 81 -5.96 -5.74 -8.34
N ASP A 82 -4.69 -5.39 -8.53
CA ASP A 82 -4.23 -4.60 -9.69
C ASP A 82 -3.98 -5.47 -10.93
N GLU A 83 -4.10 -6.80 -10.82
CA GLU A 83 -3.94 -7.72 -11.95
C GLU A 83 -5.19 -7.69 -12.86
N PRO A 84 -5.03 -7.65 -14.22
CA PRO A 84 -6.15 -7.42 -15.15
C PRO A 84 -7.34 -8.39 -15.04
N LEU A 85 -7.12 -9.68 -14.77
CA LEU A 85 -8.19 -10.66 -14.60
C LEU A 85 -9.04 -10.30 -13.38
N PHE A 86 -8.42 -9.96 -12.25
CA PHE A 86 -9.14 -9.55 -11.05
C PHE A 86 -9.82 -8.19 -11.22
N GLN A 87 -9.18 -7.23 -11.91
CA GLN A 87 -9.79 -5.94 -12.26
C GLN A 87 -11.03 -6.11 -13.12
N SER A 88 -11.04 -7.04 -14.07
CA SER A 88 -12.22 -7.31 -14.91
C SER A 88 -13.44 -7.81 -14.12
N LYS A 89 -13.25 -8.22 -12.86
CA LYS A 89 -14.27 -8.70 -11.93
C LYS A 89 -14.45 -7.77 -10.72
N SER A 90 -13.91 -6.56 -10.76
CA SER A 90 -13.94 -5.60 -9.64
C SER A 90 -15.37 -5.25 -9.19
N GLU A 91 -16.32 -5.31 -10.12
CA GLU A 91 -17.74 -4.98 -9.94
C GLU A 91 -18.61 -6.21 -9.60
N ASP A 92 -18.05 -7.43 -9.50
CA ASP A 92 -18.82 -8.60 -9.03
C ASP A 92 -18.74 -8.69 -7.49
N PRO A 93 -19.83 -8.42 -6.74
CA PRO A 93 -19.82 -8.39 -5.27
C PRO A 93 -19.51 -9.73 -4.61
N ALA A 94 -19.73 -10.84 -5.32
CA ALA A 94 -19.52 -12.19 -4.82
C ALA A 94 -18.16 -12.77 -5.25
N PHE A 95 -17.40 -12.07 -6.09
CA PHE A 95 -16.19 -12.61 -6.69
C PHE A 95 -15.14 -12.96 -5.63
N LEU A 96 -14.74 -11.99 -4.82
CA LEU A 96 -13.66 -12.19 -3.85
C LEU A 96 -14.06 -13.18 -2.74
N SER A 97 -15.33 -13.16 -2.29
CA SER A 97 -15.83 -14.13 -1.31
C SER A 97 -15.90 -15.55 -1.89
N ARG A 98 -16.26 -15.71 -3.17
CA ARG A 98 -16.24 -17.00 -3.86
C ARG A 98 -14.81 -17.54 -3.97
N VAL A 99 -13.86 -16.72 -4.41
CA VAL A 99 -12.44 -17.13 -4.53
C VAL A 99 -11.87 -17.56 -3.18
N VAL A 100 -12.08 -16.77 -2.13
CA VAL A 100 -11.59 -17.08 -0.79
C VAL A 100 -12.31 -18.31 -0.21
N GLY A 101 -13.63 -18.42 -0.41
CA GLY A 101 -14.44 -19.53 0.06
C GLY A 101 -14.03 -20.87 -0.58
N GLU A 102 -13.87 -20.89 -1.90
CA GLU A 102 -13.40 -22.07 -2.62
C GLU A 102 -12.00 -22.47 -2.15
N TYR A 103 -11.05 -21.53 -2.08
CA TYR A 103 -9.71 -21.80 -1.57
C TYR A 103 -9.74 -22.36 -0.15
N SER A 104 -10.52 -21.75 0.76
CA SER A 104 -10.64 -22.21 2.14
C SER A 104 -11.29 -23.58 2.25
N SER A 105 -12.18 -23.97 1.34
CA SER A 105 -12.85 -25.27 1.36
C SER A 105 -11.98 -26.42 0.85
N GLU A 106 -11.08 -26.12 -0.10
CA GLU A 106 -10.11 -27.07 -0.64
C GLU A 106 -8.90 -27.27 0.30
N ASN A 107 -8.74 -26.37 1.27
CA ASN A 107 -7.58 -26.31 2.15
C ASN A 107 -7.86 -26.98 3.50
N GLN A 108 -6.95 -27.84 3.95
CA GLN A 108 -7.09 -28.60 5.20
C GLN A 108 -6.44 -27.88 6.40
N GLU A 109 -5.85 -26.71 6.19
CA GLU A 109 -5.12 -25.98 7.22
C GLU A 109 -6.05 -25.36 8.26
N THR A 110 -5.61 -25.37 9.52
CA THR A 110 -6.42 -24.90 10.66
C THR A 110 -6.58 -23.38 10.70
N ARG A 111 -5.62 -22.63 10.14
CA ARG A 111 -5.61 -21.18 10.07
C ARG A 111 -5.10 -20.73 8.72
N LEU A 112 -5.78 -19.77 8.10
CA LEU A 112 -5.36 -19.17 6.83
C LEU A 112 -4.92 -17.73 7.03
N TYR A 113 -3.98 -17.29 6.20
CA TYR A 113 -3.52 -15.91 6.10
C TYR A 113 -3.86 -15.39 4.71
N LEU A 114 -4.84 -14.49 4.64
CA LEU A 114 -5.30 -13.87 3.42
C LEU A 114 -4.65 -12.50 3.25
N PHE A 115 -3.75 -12.38 2.28
CA PHE A 115 -3.09 -11.15 1.88
C PHE A 115 -3.76 -10.60 0.61
N ILE A 116 -4.27 -9.38 0.67
CA ILE A 116 -4.87 -8.72 -0.50
C ILE A 116 -4.18 -7.38 -0.75
N ASP A 117 -3.52 -7.27 -1.90
CA ASP A 117 -2.82 -6.07 -2.33
C ASP A 117 -3.73 -5.18 -3.19
N GLU A 118 -3.60 -3.86 -3.02
CA GLU A 118 -4.37 -2.83 -3.73
C GLU A 118 -5.91 -3.03 -3.58
N ILE A 119 -6.37 -3.24 -2.34
CA ILE A 119 -7.77 -3.55 -2.00
C ILE A 119 -8.80 -2.55 -2.54
N GLN A 120 -8.38 -1.30 -2.75
CA GLN A 120 -9.23 -0.25 -3.32
C GLN A 120 -9.64 -0.48 -4.77
N ASN A 121 -9.01 -1.44 -5.48
CA ASN A 121 -9.35 -1.79 -6.86
C ASN A 121 -10.56 -2.73 -6.96
N TYR A 122 -11.15 -3.16 -5.84
CA TYR A 122 -12.36 -3.99 -5.81
C TYR A 122 -13.49 -3.22 -5.12
N ASP A 123 -14.59 -2.93 -5.81
CA ASP A 123 -15.58 -1.94 -5.35
C ASP A 123 -16.31 -2.36 -4.07
N TYR A 124 -16.49 -3.67 -3.88
CA TYR A 124 -17.22 -4.26 -2.75
C TYR A 124 -16.33 -4.64 -1.57
N TRP A 125 -15.07 -4.20 -1.56
CA TRP A 125 -14.07 -4.69 -0.61
C TRP A 125 -14.46 -4.54 0.87
N VAL A 126 -15.09 -3.42 1.25
CA VAL A 126 -15.51 -3.18 2.63
C VAL A 126 -16.52 -4.22 3.09
N GLN A 127 -17.53 -4.49 2.26
CA GLN A 127 -18.60 -5.44 2.56
C GLN A 127 -18.04 -6.86 2.61
N THR A 128 -17.24 -7.24 1.62
CA THR A 128 -16.64 -8.58 1.55
C THR A 128 -15.70 -8.85 2.73
N THR A 129 -14.78 -7.93 3.04
CA THR A 129 -13.84 -8.10 4.16
C THR A 129 -14.54 -8.16 5.51
N LYS A 130 -15.61 -7.38 5.70
CA LYS A 130 -16.47 -7.46 6.90
C LYS A 130 -17.11 -8.83 7.03
N ILE A 131 -17.73 -9.34 5.96
CA ILE A 131 -18.37 -10.66 5.96
C ILE A 131 -17.34 -11.75 6.24
N LEU A 132 -16.19 -11.73 5.57
CA LEU A 132 -15.10 -12.69 5.79
C LEU A 132 -14.62 -12.67 7.25
N PHE A 133 -14.40 -11.48 7.82
CA PHE A 133 -14.00 -11.33 9.23
C PHE A 133 -15.08 -11.82 10.22
N ASP A 134 -16.34 -11.54 9.94
CA ASP A 134 -17.45 -11.91 10.83
C ASP A 134 -17.73 -13.44 10.77
N THR A 135 -17.59 -14.07 9.60
CA THR A 135 -17.96 -15.47 9.34
C THR A 135 -16.80 -16.47 9.40
N GLN A 136 -15.58 -16.09 9.03
CA GLN A 136 -14.42 -16.99 8.92
C GLN A 136 -13.36 -16.68 9.99
N LYS A 137 -13.61 -17.15 11.23
CA LYS A 137 -12.77 -16.85 12.40
C LYS A 137 -11.34 -17.40 12.35
N ASN A 138 -11.10 -18.38 11.48
CA ASN A 138 -9.80 -18.99 11.25
C ASN A 138 -8.98 -18.29 10.16
N ILE A 139 -9.47 -17.19 9.57
CA ILE A 139 -8.73 -16.42 8.56
C ILE A 139 -8.21 -15.13 9.16
N LYS A 140 -6.88 -14.95 9.11
CA LYS A 140 -6.23 -13.67 9.34
C LYS A 140 -6.20 -12.88 8.05
N ILE A 141 -6.79 -11.69 8.03
CA ILE A 141 -6.85 -10.83 6.84
C ILE A 141 -5.81 -9.71 6.96
N ILE A 142 -5.00 -9.55 5.91
CA ILE A 142 -4.01 -8.49 5.74
C ILE A 142 -4.28 -7.81 4.40
N LEU A 143 -4.46 -6.50 4.44
CA LEU A 143 -4.83 -5.69 3.28
C LEU A 143 -3.76 -4.62 3.02
N THR A 144 -3.60 -4.20 1.77
CA THR A 144 -2.93 -2.94 1.44
C THR A 144 -3.83 -2.02 0.63
N GLY A 145 -3.54 -0.72 0.66
CA GLY A 145 -4.03 0.18 -0.36
C GLY A 145 -3.53 1.62 -0.26
N SER A 146 -3.85 2.41 -1.28
CA SER A 146 -3.53 3.84 -1.30
C SER A 146 -4.37 4.64 -0.29
N THR A 147 -3.73 5.58 0.41
CA THR A 147 -4.40 6.32 1.50
C THR A 147 -5.59 7.16 1.01
N SER A 148 -5.50 7.83 -0.14
CA SER A 148 -6.57 8.74 -0.59
C SER A 148 -7.88 8.02 -0.96
N THR A 149 -7.79 6.82 -1.51
CA THR A 149 -8.96 5.99 -1.86
C THR A 149 -9.56 5.30 -0.63
N LEU A 150 -8.71 4.86 0.30
CA LEU A 150 -9.12 4.18 1.52
C LEU A 150 -9.73 5.11 2.57
N LEU A 151 -9.36 6.40 2.58
CA LEU A 151 -9.89 7.40 3.52
C LEU A 151 -11.30 7.88 3.18
N LYS A 152 -11.95 7.39 2.12
CA LYS A 152 -13.42 7.51 2.00
C LYS A 152 -14.00 6.95 3.30
N GLY A 153 -14.80 7.72 4.03
CA GLY A 153 -15.23 7.46 5.42
C GLY A 153 -15.82 6.07 5.75
N ALA A 154 -15.95 5.18 4.76
CA ALA A 154 -16.24 3.77 4.88
C ALA A 154 -15.30 2.99 5.82
N ILE A 155 -13.99 3.28 5.88
CA ILE A 155 -13.12 2.60 6.87
C ILE A 155 -13.52 2.98 8.29
N THR A 156 -13.71 4.28 8.52
CA THR A 156 -14.02 4.84 9.84
C THR A 156 -15.41 4.45 10.34
N THR A 157 -16.39 4.19 9.45
CA THR A 157 -17.76 3.82 9.85
C THR A 157 -18.05 2.33 9.75
N ASN A 158 -17.63 1.64 8.70
CA ASN A 158 -18.07 0.26 8.42
C ASN A 158 -17.11 -0.82 8.93
N LEU A 159 -15.81 -0.49 9.10
CA LEU A 159 -14.80 -1.39 9.66
C LEU A 159 -14.34 -0.98 11.07
N ALA A 160 -15.08 -0.06 11.71
CA ALA A 160 -14.82 0.40 13.06
C ALA A 160 -14.73 -0.79 14.04
N GLY A 161 -13.61 -0.86 14.77
CA GLY A 161 -13.32 -1.93 15.73
C GLY A 161 -12.91 -3.27 15.13
N ARG A 162 -12.97 -3.46 13.80
CA ARG A 162 -12.57 -4.71 13.12
C ARG A 162 -11.24 -4.60 12.38
N CYS A 163 -10.71 -3.39 12.22
CA CYS A 163 -9.53 -3.11 11.42
C CYS A 163 -8.52 -2.27 12.19
N LEU A 164 -7.27 -2.75 12.24
CA LEU A 164 -6.11 -2.01 12.71
C LEU A 164 -5.34 -1.49 11.50
N SER A 165 -5.28 -0.17 11.36
CA SER A 165 -4.56 0.46 10.25
C SER A 165 -3.15 0.88 10.65
N MET A 166 -2.20 0.63 9.76
CA MET A 166 -0.81 1.05 9.88
C MET A 166 -0.43 1.85 8.65
N ARG A 167 0.16 3.03 8.86
CA ARG A 167 0.58 3.89 7.76
C ARG A 167 2.01 3.58 7.33
N VAL A 168 2.17 3.17 6.07
CA VAL A 168 3.46 2.90 5.43
C VAL A 168 3.92 4.14 4.69
N TYR A 169 4.97 4.77 5.22
CA TYR A 169 5.58 5.96 4.63
C TYR A 169 6.69 5.57 3.63
N PRO A 170 7.14 6.51 2.78
CA PRO A 170 8.48 6.45 2.20
C PRO A 170 9.53 6.15 3.27
N LEU A 171 10.73 5.77 2.85
CA LEU A 171 11.80 5.41 3.78
C LEU A 171 12.06 6.57 4.75
N SER A 172 12.12 6.29 6.04
CA SER A 172 12.71 7.22 6.99
C SER A 172 14.19 7.45 6.64
N PHE A 173 14.80 8.51 7.16
CA PHE A 173 16.23 8.73 6.91
C PHE A 173 17.10 7.56 7.38
N GLN A 174 16.72 6.86 8.46
CA GLN A 174 17.41 5.65 8.89
C GLN A 174 17.30 4.53 7.85
N GLU A 175 16.07 4.20 7.41
CA GLU A 175 15.87 3.19 6.36
C GLU A 175 16.55 3.59 5.04
N TYR A 176 16.59 4.88 4.71
CA TYR A 176 17.32 5.39 3.55
C TYR A 176 18.81 5.02 3.63
N MET A 177 19.45 5.23 4.78
CA MET A 177 20.86 4.87 4.97
C MET A 177 21.08 3.36 4.83
N ASP A 178 20.15 2.56 5.35
CA ASP A 178 20.18 1.09 5.20
C ASP A 178 20.07 0.69 3.72
N PHE A 179 19.15 1.31 2.96
CA PHE A 179 18.98 1.08 1.53
C PHE A 179 20.18 1.55 0.68
N ARG A 180 20.87 2.60 1.13
CA ARG A 180 22.13 3.06 0.52
C ARG A 180 23.33 2.21 0.91
N GLY A 181 23.18 1.31 1.89
CA GLY A 181 24.27 0.49 2.41
C GLY A 181 25.31 1.28 3.22
N VAL A 182 24.99 2.48 3.68
CA VAL A 182 25.92 3.36 4.40
C VAL A 182 25.94 2.97 5.88
N LYS A 183 27.00 2.26 6.30
CA LYS A 183 27.19 1.82 7.68
C LYS A 183 28.14 2.74 8.42
N LYS A 184 27.75 3.21 9.61
CA LYS A 184 28.56 4.07 10.50
C LYS A 184 29.14 5.32 9.79
N PRO A 185 28.28 6.18 9.18
CA PRO A 185 28.75 7.38 8.50
C PRO A 185 29.40 8.36 9.48
N THR A 186 30.41 9.08 9.00
CA THR A 186 30.89 10.31 9.64
C THR A 186 29.78 11.37 9.66
N ILE A 187 29.95 12.42 10.47
CA ILE A 187 29.00 13.55 10.52
C ILE A 187 28.87 14.22 9.14
N LEU A 188 29.98 14.34 8.40
CA LEU A 188 30.01 14.94 7.08
C LEU A 188 29.23 14.09 6.05
N GLU A 189 29.50 12.78 5.99
CA GLU A 189 28.78 11.86 5.10
C GLU A 189 27.28 11.83 5.43
N LYS A 190 26.94 11.80 6.72
CA LYS A 190 25.53 11.84 7.16
C LYS A 190 24.84 13.13 6.68
N LYS A 191 25.53 14.27 6.72
CA LYS A 191 25.02 15.54 6.20
C LYS A 191 24.78 15.49 4.70
N GLN A 192 25.76 14.98 3.92
CA GLN A 192 25.65 14.87 2.46
C GLN A 192 24.51 13.91 2.04
N GLU A 193 24.38 12.78 2.72
CA GLU A 193 23.30 11.84 2.50
C GLU A 193 21.94 12.44 2.89
N PHE A 194 21.89 13.26 3.94
CA PHE A 194 20.66 13.97 4.31
C PHE A 194 20.26 15.04 3.29
N GLU A 195 21.21 15.79 2.73
CA GLU A 195 20.96 16.72 1.62
C GLU A 195 20.42 16.00 0.39
N THR A 196 20.97 14.84 0.06
CA THR A 196 20.49 13.98 -1.04
C THR A 196 19.08 13.45 -0.78
N TYR A 197 18.82 13.01 0.45
CA TYR A 197 17.51 12.58 0.91
C TYR A 197 16.46 13.69 0.79
N LEU A 198 16.82 14.94 1.14
CA LEU A 198 15.92 16.09 0.98
C LEU A 198 15.69 16.46 -0.50
N LYS A 199 16.71 16.35 -1.34
CA LYS A 199 16.65 16.68 -2.78
C LYS A 199 15.77 15.71 -3.58
N PHE A 200 15.93 14.40 -3.34
CA PHE A 200 15.25 13.36 -4.14
C PHE A 200 14.13 12.63 -3.40
N GLY A 201 13.96 12.89 -2.11
CA GLY A 201 13.01 12.18 -1.27
C GLY A 201 13.45 10.74 -0.98
N ALA A 202 12.48 9.93 -0.60
CA ALA A 202 12.75 8.66 0.08
C ALA A 202 11.95 7.47 -0.45
N PHE A 203 11.51 7.54 -1.71
CA PHE A 203 10.86 6.39 -2.33
C PHE A 203 11.90 5.28 -2.60
N PRO A 204 11.66 4.02 -2.19
CA PRO A 204 12.64 2.93 -2.29
C PRO A 204 13.36 2.83 -3.64
N ARG A 205 12.64 2.79 -4.76
CA ARG A 205 13.25 2.69 -6.10
C ARG A 205 14.11 3.90 -6.47
N VAL A 206 13.75 5.10 -6.00
CA VAL A 206 14.51 6.35 -6.23
C VAL A 206 15.80 6.33 -5.42
N VAL A 207 15.77 5.81 -4.20
CA VAL A 207 16.93 5.70 -3.31
C VAL A 207 17.97 4.71 -3.86
N LEU A 208 17.49 3.59 -4.43
CA LEU A 208 18.32 2.57 -5.06
C LEU A 208 18.92 3.00 -6.41
N GLU A 209 18.32 4.00 -7.06
CA GLU A 209 18.84 4.53 -8.32
C GLU A 209 20.11 5.35 -8.10
N ARG A 210 21.08 5.22 -9.00
CA ARG A 210 22.36 5.95 -8.92
C ARG A 210 22.36 7.18 -9.80
N ASP A 211 21.72 7.11 -10.96
CA ASP A 211 21.69 8.23 -11.92
C ASP A 211 20.67 9.30 -11.50
N GLU A 212 21.12 10.54 -11.33
CA GLU A 212 20.26 11.65 -10.90
C GLU A 212 19.15 12.00 -11.91
N ARG A 213 19.42 11.88 -13.22
CA ARG A 213 18.42 12.16 -14.26
C ARG A 213 17.32 11.11 -14.22
N ILE A 214 17.71 9.83 -14.09
CA ILE A 214 16.75 8.73 -13.96
C ILE A 214 15.92 8.90 -12.67
N LYS A 215 16.52 9.34 -11.55
CA LYS A 215 15.75 9.67 -10.34
C LYS A 215 14.67 10.71 -10.61
N GLN A 216 15.00 11.79 -11.33
CA GLN A 216 14.04 12.83 -11.67
C GLN A 216 12.90 12.30 -12.54
N ASP A 217 13.21 11.47 -13.53
CA ASP A 217 12.19 10.89 -14.40
C ASP A 217 11.27 9.92 -13.66
N ILE A 218 11.83 9.10 -12.76
CA ILE A 218 11.03 8.26 -11.85
C ILE A 218 10.10 9.11 -10.99
N LEU A 219 10.60 10.20 -10.40
CA LEU A 219 9.81 11.09 -9.55
C LEU A 219 8.68 11.79 -10.32
N LYS A 220 8.95 12.23 -11.57
CA LYS A 220 7.91 12.80 -12.45
C LYS A 220 6.81 11.78 -12.74
N ASN A 221 7.19 10.54 -13.06
CA ASN A 221 6.22 9.46 -13.30
C ASN A 221 5.41 9.13 -12.04
N TYR A 222 6.04 9.13 -10.86
CA TYR A 222 5.35 8.92 -9.59
C TYR A 222 4.36 10.04 -9.32
N PHE A 223 4.77 11.29 -9.51
CA PHE A 223 3.90 12.45 -9.36
C PHE A 223 2.68 12.34 -10.29
N GLN A 224 2.87 12.07 -11.58
CA GLN A 224 1.76 11.90 -12.54
C GLN A 224 0.81 10.77 -12.13
N THR A 225 1.36 9.62 -11.73
CA THR A 225 0.55 8.46 -11.33
C THR A 225 -0.27 8.75 -10.08
N ILE A 226 0.35 9.32 -9.04
CA ILE A 226 -0.34 9.68 -7.79
C ILE A 226 -1.37 10.77 -8.08
N TYR A 227 -1.01 11.79 -8.84
CA TYR A 227 -1.92 12.87 -9.20
C TYR A 227 -3.18 12.33 -9.89
N LEU A 228 -3.04 11.49 -10.91
CA LEU A 228 -4.18 10.95 -11.64
C LEU A 228 -4.96 9.92 -10.82
N LYS A 229 -4.29 8.86 -10.34
CA LYS A 229 -4.95 7.70 -9.72
C LYS A 229 -5.39 7.94 -8.29
N ASP A 230 -4.71 8.82 -7.55
CA ASP A 230 -4.97 9.01 -6.12
C ASP A 230 -5.68 10.33 -5.83
N ILE A 231 -5.69 11.31 -6.76
CA ILE A 231 -6.35 12.62 -6.57
C ILE A 231 -7.46 12.84 -7.60
N ILE A 232 -7.19 12.77 -8.90
CA ILE A 232 -8.18 13.16 -9.91
C ILE A 232 -9.29 12.12 -10.06
N TYR A 233 -8.97 10.87 -10.35
CA TYR A 233 -9.97 9.85 -10.64
C TYR A 233 -10.87 9.51 -9.44
N PRO A 234 -10.35 9.31 -8.21
CA PRO A 234 -11.20 8.92 -7.08
C PRO A 234 -12.23 9.98 -6.66
N HIS A 235 -11.96 11.25 -7.01
CA HIS A 235 -12.75 12.41 -6.62
C HIS A 235 -13.54 13.03 -7.80
N ASN A 236 -13.48 12.43 -9.01
CA ASN A 236 -14.16 12.92 -10.21
C ASN A 236 -13.94 14.42 -10.48
N LEU A 237 -12.72 14.91 -10.21
CA LEU A 237 -12.39 16.33 -10.29
C LEU A 237 -12.34 16.78 -11.76
N ARG A 238 -13.14 17.79 -12.11
CA ARG A 238 -13.28 18.32 -13.48
C ARG A 238 -12.18 19.32 -13.85
N SER A 239 -11.69 20.10 -12.89
CA SER A 239 -10.67 21.14 -13.11
C SER A 239 -9.28 20.65 -12.70
N ASN A 240 -8.53 20.12 -13.66
CA ASN A 240 -7.14 19.69 -13.46
C ASN A 240 -6.25 20.89 -13.07
N ARG A 241 -6.52 22.08 -13.64
CA ARG A 241 -5.72 23.28 -13.43
C ARG A 241 -5.74 23.76 -11.98
N ASP A 242 -6.90 23.95 -11.37
CA ASP A 242 -7.00 24.52 -10.01
C ASP A 242 -6.33 23.61 -8.98
N VAL A 243 -6.44 22.29 -9.15
CA VAL A 243 -5.78 21.29 -8.31
C VAL A 243 -4.27 21.36 -8.49
N PHE A 244 -3.79 21.52 -9.72
CA PHE A 244 -2.36 21.66 -10.01
C PHE A 244 -1.78 22.95 -9.41
N ASP A 245 -2.48 24.07 -9.58
CA ASP A 245 -2.08 25.37 -9.02
C ASP A 245 -2.09 25.34 -7.48
N LEU A 246 -3.08 24.67 -6.88
CA LEU A 246 -3.11 24.41 -5.44
C LEU A 246 -1.90 23.60 -4.98
N LEU A 247 -1.58 22.49 -5.65
CA LEU A 247 -0.42 21.66 -5.30
C LEU A 247 0.88 22.46 -5.39
N TYR A 248 1.06 23.24 -6.47
CA TYR A 248 2.23 24.09 -6.65
C TYR A 248 2.34 25.14 -5.53
N PHE A 249 1.22 25.76 -5.16
CA PHE A 249 1.15 26.69 -4.04
C PHE A 249 1.55 26.03 -2.71
N LEU A 250 1.05 24.83 -2.43
CA LEU A 250 1.36 24.09 -1.20
C LEU A 250 2.84 23.71 -1.14
N ILE A 251 3.42 23.21 -2.24
CA ILE A 251 4.83 22.84 -2.33
C ILE A 251 5.73 24.08 -2.14
N SER A 252 5.33 25.23 -2.69
CA SER A 252 6.09 26.48 -2.57
C SER A 252 6.02 27.12 -1.17
N ASN A 253 5.12 26.64 -0.30
CA ASN A 253 4.88 27.19 1.03
C ASN A 253 5.05 26.15 2.15
N VAL A 254 5.83 25.09 1.91
CA VAL A 254 6.18 24.11 2.95
C VAL A 254 6.78 24.83 4.16
N GLY A 255 6.30 24.50 5.37
CA GLY A 255 6.74 25.10 6.63
C GLY A 255 6.07 26.43 7.00
N ARG A 256 5.12 26.93 6.20
CA ARG A 256 4.34 28.14 6.52
C ARG A 256 2.91 27.80 6.92
N LEU A 257 2.31 28.64 7.76
CA LEU A 257 0.88 28.55 8.06
C LEU A 257 0.05 28.88 6.82
N LEU A 258 -0.95 28.05 6.55
CA LEU A 258 -1.85 28.18 5.41
C LEU A 258 -3.23 28.66 5.86
N SER A 259 -3.88 29.45 5.00
CA SER A 259 -5.25 29.92 5.21
C SER A 259 -6.04 29.72 3.93
N TYR A 260 -7.24 29.13 4.03
CA TYR A 260 -8.13 28.90 2.90
C TYR A 260 -8.43 30.20 2.13
N SER A 261 -8.63 31.32 2.84
CA SER A 261 -8.87 32.62 2.22
C SER A 261 -7.68 33.13 1.40
N LYS A 262 -6.44 32.86 1.87
CA LYS A 262 -5.22 33.24 1.15
C LYS A 262 -5.05 32.42 -0.12
N ILE A 263 -5.32 31.12 -0.05
CA ILE A 263 -5.28 30.20 -1.19
C ILE A 263 -6.32 30.61 -2.23
N ALA A 264 -7.58 30.80 -1.80
CA ALA A 264 -8.69 31.22 -2.66
C ALA A 264 -8.37 32.49 -3.46
N ARG A 265 -7.80 33.51 -2.79
CA ARG A 265 -7.38 34.76 -3.43
C ARG A 265 -6.25 34.57 -4.45
N ILE A 266 -5.28 33.70 -4.16
CA ILE A 266 -4.13 33.46 -5.06
C ILE A 266 -4.56 32.64 -6.29
N LEU A 267 -5.42 31.65 -6.08
CA LEU A 267 -5.93 30.77 -7.12
C LEU A 267 -7.14 31.36 -7.86
N ASN A 268 -7.66 32.50 -7.42
CA ASN A 268 -8.85 33.15 -7.95
C ASN A 268 -10.09 32.23 -7.99
N ILE A 269 -10.31 31.48 -6.91
CA ILE A 269 -11.47 30.59 -6.71
C ILE A 269 -12.17 30.90 -5.39
N SER A 270 -13.38 30.37 -5.19
CA SER A 270 -14.12 30.60 -3.94
C SER A 270 -13.45 29.87 -2.76
N VAL A 271 -13.57 30.44 -1.55
CA VAL A 271 -13.04 29.80 -0.33
C VAL A 271 -13.66 28.42 -0.09
N ASP A 272 -14.94 28.26 -0.43
CA ASP A 272 -15.63 26.97 -0.28
C ASP A 272 -15.20 25.95 -1.32
N THR A 273 -14.64 26.38 -2.47
CA THR A 273 -14.00 25.48 -3.44
C THR A 273 -12.63 24.98 -2.95
N VAL A 274 -11.94 25.76 -2.09
CA VAL A 274 -10.64 25.35 -1.53
C VAL A 274 -10.79 24.35 -0.37
N LYS A 275 -11.87 24.47 0.43
CA LYS A 275 -12.15 23.61 1.58
C LYS A 275 -12.49 22.18 1.15
#